data_AF-A0A960JGZ7-F1
#
_entry.id   AF-A0A960JGZ7-F1
#
_cell.length_a   1.000
_cell.length_b   1.000
_cell.length_c   1.000
_cell.angle_alpha   90.00
_cell.angle_beta   90.00
_cell.angle_gamma   90.00
#
_symmetry.space_group_name_H-M   'P 1'
#
loop_
_entity.id
_entity.type
_entity.pdbx_description
1 polymer ?
#
loop_
_entity_poly.entity_id
_entity_poly.type
_entity_poly.pdbx_seq_one_letter_code
_entity_poly.pdbx_strand_id
1 'polypeptide(L)'
;MRKRFSKCIGLYFSAMVIAAMLPLVISAQTKLPASTIKTIYITPLSHYDFGFVEPPDEVRKRAARHIDEVIRVAQKNPNFKWTIESVWQVNEWLKRQKKPTSVLPKDKERIKILMDLIKSGRIMLSTSWGSMHTDFMGQEELNRLTYDYAKLQRTYGITSETALLD
;
A
#
# COMPACT_ATOMS: atom_id res chain seq x y z
N MET A 1 56.95 -41.47 1.20
CA MET A 1 55.59 -42.07 1.24
C MET A 1 54.73 -41.67 2.45
N ARG A 2 55.29 -41.39 3.64
CA ARG A 2 54.51 -41.04 4.87
C ARG A 2 53.72 -39.71 4.85
N LYS A 3 54.16 -38.67 4.12
CA LYS A 3 53.52 -37.34 4.15
C LYS A 3 52.13 -37.27 3.47
N ARG A 4 51.82 -38.16 2.52
CA ARG A 4 50.52 -38.20 1.81
C ARG A 4 49.42 -38.87 2.64
N PHE A 5 49.78 -39.86 3.45
CA PHE A 5 48.86 -40.61 4.31
C PHE A 5 48.32 -39.75 5.46
N SER A 6 49.18 -38.91 6.05
CA SER A 6 48.80 -37.97 7.13
C SER A 6 47.82 -36.88 6.68
N LYS A 7 47.88 -36.44 5.40
CA LYS A 7 46.94 -35.46 4.84
C LYS A 7 45.54 -36.05 4.60
N CYS A 8 45.46 -37.32 4.19
CA CYS A 8 44.17 -38.02 4.04
C CYS A 8 43.48 -38.25 5.39
N ILE A 9 44.23 -38.65 6.42
CA ILE A 9 43.69 -38.83 7.77
C ILE A 9 43.17 -37.51 8.34
N GLY A 10 43.91 -36.40 8.14
CA GLY A 10 43.46 -35.07 8.56
C GLY A 10 42.18 -34.60 7.85
N LEU A 11 42.02 -34.90 6.55
CA LEU A 11 40.80 -34.57 5.81
C LEU A 11 39.59 -35.39 6.30
N TYR A 12 39.78 -36.69 6.53
CA TYR A 12 38.73 -37.57 7.06
C TYR A 12 38.30 -37.18 8.48
N PHE A 13 39.26 -36.80 9.33
CA PHE A 13 38.98 -36.36 10.69
C PHE A 13 38.22 -35.03 10.69
N SER A 14 38.63 -34.05 9.87
CA SER A 14 37.90 -32.79 9.70
C SER A 14 36.50 -32.99 9.13
N ALA A 15 36.33 -33.90 8.15
CA ALA A 15 35.03 -34.23 7.60
C ALA A 15 34.11 -34.90 8.64
N MET A 16 34.63 -35.81 9.47
CA MET A 16 33.87 -36.40 10.57
C MET A 16 33.49 -35.38 11.65
N VAL A 17 34.38 -34.44 11.99
CA VAL A 17 34.07 -33.37 12.96
C VAL A 17 32.98 -32.44 12.43
N ILE A 18 33.05 -32.05 11.15
CA ILE A 18 32.01 -31.21 10.52
C ILE A 18 30.68 -31.97 10.44
N ALA A 19 30.70 -33.25 10.05
CA ALA A 19 29.50 -34.10 10.01
C ALA A 19 28.91 -34.36 11.40
N ALA A 20 29.73 -34.43 12.46
CA ALA A 20 29.29 -34.59 13.85
C ALA A 20 28.75 -33.28 14.47
N MET A 21 29.19 -32.12 13.98
CA MET A 21 28.72 -30.81 14.42
C MET A 21 27.43 -30.37 13.71
N LEU A 22 27.18 -30.82 12.47
CA LEU A 22 25.97 -30.49 11.70
C LEU A 22 24.64 -30.76 12.44
N PRO A 23 24.43 -31.93 13.09
CA PRO A 23 23.20 -32.23 13.82
C PRO A 23 23.01 -31.32 15.04
N LEU A 24 24.10 -30.91 15.70
CA LEU A 24 24.06 -29.97 16.83
C LEU A 24 23.61 -28.57 16.39
N VAL A 25 24.06 -28.11 15.22
CA VAL A 25 23.64 -26.81 14.67
C VAL A 25 22.18 -26.84 14.22
N ILE A 26 21.72 -27.95 13.63
CA ILE A 26 20.31 -28.13 13.23
C ILE A 26 19.39 -28.22 14.46
N SER A 27 19.84 -28.87 15.53
CA SER A 27 19.06 -29.00 16.77
C SER A 27 19.14 -27.78 17.69
N ALA A 28 20.09 -26.87 17.45
CA ALA A 28 20.24 -25.59 18.15
C ALA A 28 19.36 -24.47 17.55
N GLN A 29 18.62 -24.74 16.47
CA GLN A 29 17.66 -23.78 15.96
C GLN A 29 16.43 -23.78 16.85
N THR A 30 16.48 -22.96 17.90
CA THR A 30 15.38 -22.72 18.82
C THR A 30 14.14 -22.31 18.03
N LYS A 31 13.14 -23.20 17.98
CA LYS A 31 11.82 -22.82 17.48
C LYS A 31 11.29 -21.72 18.39
N LEU A 32 10.88 -20.60 17.80
CA LEU A 32 10.17 -19.56 18.54
C LEU A 32 8.94 -20.18 19.22
N PRO A 33 8.56 -19.72 20.42
CA PRO A 33 7.33 -20.16 21.06
C PRO A 33 6.14 -19.86 20.13
N ALA A 34 5.10 -20.69 20.22
CA ALA A 34 3.88 -20.48 19.45
C ALA A 34 3.30 -19.09 19.77
N SER A 35 3.01 -18.31 18.72
CA SER A 35 2.41 -16.99 18.89
C SER A 35 0.96 -17.12 19.38
N THR A 36 0.57 -16.25 20.31
CA THR A 36 -0.82 -16.12 20.78
C THR A 36 -1.67 -15.27 19.82
N ILE A 37 -1.06 -14.63 18.82
CA ILE A 37 -1.75 -13.82 17.80
C ILE A 37 -2.61 -14.73 16.94
N LYS A 38 -3.93 -14.49 16.96
CA LYS A 38 -4.91 -15.29 16.21
C LYS A 38 -5.22 -14.72 14.82
N THR A 39 -5.20 -13.39 14.70
CA THR A 39 -5.63 -12.70 13.48
C THR A 39 -4.72 -11.51 13.21
N ILE A 40 -4.31 -11.36 11.96
CA ILE A 40 -3.56 -10.20 11.45
C ILE A 40 -4.41 -9.59 10.34
N TYR A 41 -4.74 -8.31 10.48
CA TYR A 41 -5.41 -7.54 9.43
C TYR A 41 -4.37 -6.80 8.61
N ILE A 42 -4.49 -6.88 7.28
CA ILE A 42 -3.60 -6.22 6.34
C ILE A 42 -4.41 -5.20 5.55
N THR A 43 -4.04 -3.93 5.67
CA THR A 43 -4.68 -2.81 4.96
C THR A 43 -3.67 -2.20 3.99
N PRO A 44 -3.70 -2.59 2.70
CA PRO A 44 -2.74 -2.09 1.74
C PRO A 44 -3.10 -0.66 1.30
N LEU A 45 -2.13 0.24 1.41
CA LEU A 45 -2.20 1.64 0.98
C LEU A 45 -0.84 2.08 0.42
N SER A 46 -0.81 3.28 -0.17
CA SER A 46 0.44 3.95 -0.54
C SER A 46 0.37 5.37 -0.05
N HIS A 47 1.37 5.76 0.73
CA HIS A 47 1.55 7.12 1.22
C HIS A 47 2.11 8.02 0.13
N TYR A 48 1.63 9.26 0.09
CA TYR A 48 2.07 10.25 -0.89
C TYR A 48 2.38 11.60 -0.25
N ASP A 49 3.67 11.82 0.01
CA ASP A 49 4.16 13.13 0.43
C ASP A 49 4.12 14.15 -0.71
N PHE A 50 3.45 15.26 -0.45
CA PHE A 50 3.31 16.34 -1.40
C PHE A 50 4.51 17.29 -1.35
N GLY A 51 5.36 17.26 -2.37
CA GLY A 51 6.49 18.20 -2.44
C GLY A 51 7.68 17.86 -1.53
N PHE A 52 7.74 16.64 -1.00
CA PHE A 52 8.87 16.20 -0.17
C PHE A 52 10.12 15.90 -1.01
N VAL A 53 10.04 14.89 -1.89
CA VAL A 53 11.14 14.54 -2.81
C VAL A 53 10.92 15.10 -4.20
N GLU A 54 9.70 14.96 -4.73
CA GLU A 54 9.35 15.34 -6.10
C GLU A 54 8.47 16.60 -6.11
N PRO A 55 8.51 17.42 -7.18
CA PRO A 55 7.60 18.54 -7.33
C PRO A 55 6.13 18.09 -7.22
N PRO A 56 5.26 18.90 -6.58
CA PRO A 56 3.85 18.57 -6.38
C PRO A 56 3.12 18.09 -7.64
N ASP A 57 3.40 18.67 -8.81
CA ASP A 57 2.73 18.29 -10.05
C ASP A 57 3.07 16.88 -10.52
N GLU A 58 4.29 16.39 -10.26
CA GLU A 58 4.67 15.01 -10.59
C GLU A 58 4.00 14.02 -9.64
N VAL A 59 3.91 14.37 -8.35
CA VAL A 59 3.17 13.59 -7.35
C VAL A 59 1.70 13.45 -7.75
N ARG A 60 1.04 14.54 -8.15
CA ARG A 60 -0.35 14.54 -8.64
C ARG A 60 -0.55 13.57 -9.81
N LYS A 61 0.31 13.65 -10.83
CA LYS A 61 0.26 12.77 -12.01
C LYS A 61 0.46 11.32 -11.61
N ARG A 62 1.43 11.02 -10.73
CA ARG A 62 1.74 9.67 -10.26
C ARG A 62 0.58 9.07 -9.46
N ALA A 63 0.02 9.81 -8.50
CA ALA A 63 -1.14 9.36 -7.72
C ALA A 63 -2.37 9.08 -8.61
N ALA A 64 -2.65 9.97 -9.57
CA ALA A 64 -3.73 9.75 -10.53
C ALA A 64 -3.47 8.51 -11.40
N ARG A 65 -2.25 8.28 -11.89
CA ARG A 65 -1.95 7.04 -12.64
C ARG A 65 -2.09 5.79 -11.77
N HIS A 66 -1.72 5.86 -10.49
CA HIS A 66 -1.82 4.72 -9.60
C HIS A 66 -3.28 4.27 -9.39
N ILE A 67 -4.24 5.20 -9.32
CA ILE A 67 -5.67 4.84 -9.25
C ILE A 67 -6.12 4.04 -10.48
N ASP A 68 -5.56 4.29 -11.67
CA ASP A 68 -5.87 3.47 -12.86
C ASP A 68 -5.41 2.01 -12.65
N GLU A 69 -4.23 1.82 -12.07
CA GLU A 69 -3.67 0.50 -11.78
C GLU A 69 -4.47 -0.22 -10.69
N VAL A 70 -4.87 0.51 -9.64
CA VAL A 70 -5.76 0.00 -8.59
C VAL A 70 -7.06 -0.53 -9.20
N ILE A 71 -7.71 0.24 -10.08
CA ILE A 71 -8.92 -0.20 -10.80
C ILE A 71 -8.63 -1.44 -11.64
N ARG A 72 -7.56 -1.42 -12.44
CA ARG A 72 -7.17 -2.52 -13.33
C ARG A 72 -6.94 -3.82 -12.54
N VAL A 73 -6.27 -3.75 -11.39
CA VAL A 73 -6.01 -4.91 -10.53
C VAL A 73 -7.30 -5.37 -9.84
N ALA A 74 -8.12 -4.44 -9.35
CA ALA A 74 -9.40 -4.75 -8.71
C ALA A 74 -10.38 -5.47 -9.65
N GLN A 75 -10.38 -5.14 -10.94
CA GLN A 75 -11.17 -5.82 -11.97
C GLN A 75 -10.66 -7.24 -12.26
N LYS A 76 -9.34 -7.47 -12.21
CA LYS A 76 -8.73 -8.79 -12.45
C LYS A 76 -8.83 -9.73 -11.25
N ASN A 77 -8.84 -9.19 -10.04
CA ASN A 77 -8.87 -9.96 -8.81
C ASN A 77 -10.03 -9.49 -7.91
N PRO A 78 -11.15 -10.24 -7.80
CA PRO A 78 -12.30 -9.91 -6.95
C PRO A 78 -11.99 -9.76 -5.45
N ASN A 79 -10.92 -10.39 -4.96
CA ASN A 79 -10.52 -10.32 -3.55
C ASN A 79 -9.56 -9.16 -3.26
N PHE A 80 -9.12 -8.43 -4.28
CA PHE A 80 -8.24 -7.28 -4.10
C PHE A 80 -8.95 -6.21 -3.27
N LYS A 81 -8.23 -5.73 -2.25
CA LYS A 81 -8.60 -4.63 -1.37
C LYS A 81 -7.53 -3.55 -1.48
N TRP A 82 -7.93 -2.29 -1.39
CA TRP A 82 -7.02 -1.15 -1.41
C TRP A 82 -7.56 0.01 -0.59
N THR A 83 -6.67 0.82 -0.06
CA THR A 83 -6.98 2.01 0.73
C THR A 83 -6.41 3.22 0.01
N ILE A 84 -7.29 4.12 -0.43
CA ILE A 84 -6.91 5.44 -0.94
C ILE A 84 -6.83 6.37 0.27
N GLU A 85 -5.61 6.82 0.54
CA GLU A 85 -5.24 7.57 1.75
C GLU A 85 -5.91 8.94 1.85
N SER A 86 -6.10 9.62 0.72
CA SER A 86 -6.45 11.03 0.72
C SER A 86 -7.42 11.39 -0.40
N VAL A 87 -8.38 12.26 -0.10
CA VAL A 87 -9.37 12.72 -1.08
C VAL A 87 -8.72 13.47 -2.24
N TRP A 88 -7.62 14.19 -1.99
CA TRP A 88 -6.92 14.89 -3.07
C TRP A 88 -6.51 13.95 -4.21
N GLN A 89 -6.17 12.68 -3.92
CA GLN A 89 -5.78 11.69 -4.94
C GLN A 89 -6.93 11.40 -5.90
N VAL A 90 -8.14 11.18 -5.35
CA VAL A 90 -9.35 10.97 -6.13
C VAL A 90 -9.71 12.24 -6.91
N ASN A 91 -9.55 13.42 -6.32
CA ASN A 91 -9.82 14.68 -7.00
C ASN A 91 -8.88 14.90 -8.20
N GLU A 92 -7.58 14.62 -8.08
CA GLU A 92 -6.63 14.70 -9.19
C GLU A 92 -6.95 13.68 -10.29
N TRP A 93 -7.32 12.46 -9.91
CA TRP A 93 -7.78 11.46 -10.85
C TRP A 93 -9.04 11.90 -11.60
N LEU A 94 -10.06 12.39 -10.89
CA LEU A 94 -11.31 12.90 -11.48
C LEU A 94 -11.07 14.10 -12.40
N LYS A 95 -10.15 15.02 -12.05
CA LYS A 95 -9.76 16.13 -12.93
C LYS A 95 -9.23 15.59 -14.26
N ARG A 96 -8.37 14.58 -14.23
CA ARG A 96 -7.83 13.94 -15.44
C ARG A 96 -8.92 13.27 -16.28
N GLN A 97 -9.86 12.55 -15.69
CA GLN A 97 -10.97 11.92 -16.43
C GLN A 97 -11.96 12.92 -17.05
N LYS A 98 -11.99 14.15 -16.53
CA LYS A 98 -12.86 15.24 -17.00
C LYS A 98 -12.19 16.17 -18.00
N LYS A 99 -10.86 16.15 -18.12
CA LYS A 99 -10.13 16.96 -19.11
C LYS A 99 -10.40 16.40 -20.51
N PRO A 100 -11.03 17.18 -21.41
CA PRO A 100 -11.17 16.78 -22.80
C PRO A 100 -9.79 16.88 -23.45
N THR A 101 -9.18 15.76 -23.81
CA THR A 101 -8.13 15.77 -24.84
C THR A 101 -8.82 15.89 -26.20
N SER A 102 -9.29 17.11 -26.46
CA SER A 102 -9.91 17.74 -27.65
C SER A 102 -10.87 16.98 -28.60
N VAL A 103 -11.17 15.70 -28.42
CA VAL A 103 -12.18 14.97 -29.23
C VAL A 103 -12.85 13.80 -28.47
N LEU A 104 -12.35 13.43 -27.28
CA LEU A 104 -12.86 12.26 -26.55
C LEU A 104 -13.87 12.64 -25.45
N PRO A 105 -14.96 11.86 -25.28
CA PRO A 105 -15.93 12.07 -24.21
C PRO A 105 -15.34 11.79 -22.84
N LYS A 106 -15.92 12.39 -21.80
CA LYS A 106 -15.61 12.11 -20.39
C LYS A 106 -15.67 10.60 -20.13
N ASP A 107 -14.67 10.06 -19.44
CA ASP A 107 -14.62 8.64 -19.10
C ASP A 107 -15.56 8.30 -17.93
N LYS A 108 -16.87 8.36 -18.21
CA LYS A 108 -17.93 8.09 -17.25
C LYS A 108 -17.87 6.65 -16.73
N GLU A 109 -17.42 5.71 -17.56
CA GLU A 109 -17.36 4.31 -17.21
C GLU A 109 -16.28 4.04 -16.15
N ARG A 110 -15.06 4.56 -16.34
CA ARG A 110 -14.03 4.41 -15.30
C ARG A 110 -14.42 5.08 -13.99
N ILE A 111 -15.06 6.26 -14.05
CA ILE A 111 -15.57 6.94 -12.85
C ILE A 111 -16.57 6.03 -12.13
N LYS A 112 -17.54 5.47 -12.87
CA LYS A 112 -18.52 4.55 -12.29
C LYS A 112 -17.85 3.34 -11.63
N ILE A 113 -16.89 2.71 -12.30
CA ILE A 113 -16.14 1.55 -11.77
C ILE A 113 -15.45 1.90 -10.44
N LEU A 114 -14.73 3.02 -10.36
CA LEU A 114 -14.07 3.42 -9.11
C LEU A 114 -15.08 3.64 -7.99
N MET A 115 -16.18 4.36 -8.27
CA MET A 115 -17.21 4.64 -7.26
C MET A 115 -17.90 3.37 -6.77
N ASP A 116 -18.16 2.40 -7.66
CA ASP A 116 -18.74 1.11 -7.27
C ASP A 116 -17.76 0.27 -6.44
N LEU A 117 -16.46 0.31 -6.74
CA LEU A 117 -15.43 -0.31 -5.91
C LEU A 117 -15.36 0.33 -4.52
N ILE A 118 -15.57 1.64 -4.41
CA ILE A 118 -15.63 2.34 -3.13
C ILE A 118 -16.89 1.95 -2.34
N LYS A 119 -18.06 2.02 -2.98
CA LYS A 119 -19.34 1.65 -2.36
C LYS A 119 -19.41 0.21 -1.88
N SER A 120 -18.77 -0.71 -2.60
CA SER A 120 -18.69 -2.12 -2.22
C SER A 120 -17.69 -2.40 -1.10
N GLY A 121 -16.95 -1.39 -0.61
CA GLY A 121 -15.91 -1.56 0.41
C GLY A 121 -14.72 -2.39 -0.09
N ARG A 122 -14.55 -2.52 -1.41
CA ARG A 122 -13.34 -3.12 -2.00
C ARG A 122 -12.20 -2.12 -2.03
N ILE A 123 -12.53 -0.85 -2.24
CA ILE A 123 -11.60 0.26 -2.07
C ILE A 123 -12.12 1.12 -0.93
N MET A 124 -11.33 1.33 0.11
CA MET A 124 -11.65 2.35 1.10
C MET A 124 -11.13 3.70 0.61
N LEU A 125 -11.88 4.78 0.84
CA LEU A 125 -11.42 6.16 0.67
C LEU A 125 -11.48 6.88 2.02
N SER A 126 -10.34 7.45 2.44
CA SER A 126 -10.27 8.29 3.64
C SER A 126 -11.16 9.52 3.50
N THR A 127 -11.71 9.99 4.60
CA THR A 127 -12.49 11.24 4.62
C THR A 127 -11.61 12.49 4.66
N SER A 128 -10.33 12.37 5.03
CA SER A 128 -9.38 13.48 5.08
C SER A 128 -8.99 13.94 3.68
N TRP A 129 -8.89 15.26 3.49
CA TRP A 129 -8.39 15.83 2.24
C TRP A 129 -6.98 15.35 1.93
N GLY A 130 -6.11 15.36 2.94
CA GLY A 130 -4.71 14.98 2.91
C GLY A 130 -4.19 14.66 4.32
N SER A 131 -2.98 14.14 4.39
CA SER A 131 -2.23 13.90 5.63
C SER A 131 -1.59 15.20 6.12
N MET A 132 -2.42 16.05 6.71
CA MET A 132 -2.01 17.38 7.14
C MET A 132 -1.35 17.32 8.51
N HIS A 133 -0.32 18.14 8.75
CA HIS A 133 0.21 18.35 10.10
C HIS A 133 -0.77 19.18 10.94
N THR A 134 -1.66 18.48 11.65
CA THR A 134 -2.79 19.10 12.37
C THR A 134 -2.38 20.09 13.47
N ASP A 135 -1.16 19.99 14.00
CA ASP A 135 -0.61 20.92 14.99
C ASP A 135 -0.42 22.34 14.43
N PHE A 136 -0.21 22.46 13.13
CA PHE A 136 -0.08 23.76 12.43
C PHE A 136 -1.40 24.28 11.84
N MET A 137 -2.49 23.52 11.96
CA MET A 137 -3.78 23.89 11.37
C MET A 137 -4.61 24.73 12.34
N GLY A 138 -5.28 25.75 11.81
CA GLY A 138 -6.33 26.46 12.52
C GLY A 138 -7.58 25.60 12.70
N GLN A 139 -8.42 25.96 13.67
CA GLN A 139 -9.69 25.26 13.94
C GLN A 139 -10.57 25.11 12.70
N GLU A 140 -10.67 26.17 11.90
CA GLU A 140 -11.50 26.14 10.70
C GLU A 140 -10.86 25.36 9.54
N GLU A 141 -9.53 25.26 9.50
CA GLU A 141 -8.84 24.41 8.53
C GLU A 141 -9.08 22.93 8.86
N LEU A 142 -9.09 22.57 10.14
CA LEU A 142 -9.46 21.22 10.60
C LEU A 142 -10.91 20.88 10.24
N ASN A 143 -11.86 21.81 10.44
CA ASN A 143 -13.25 21.61 10.01
C ASN A 143 -13.36 21.35 8.51
N ARG A 144 -12.56 22.08 7.70
CA ARG A 144 -12.57 22.00 6.24
C ARG A 144 -11.86 20.76 5.69
N LEU A 145 -11.10 20.04 6.51
CA LEU A 145 -10.33 18.88 6.09
C LEU A 145 -11.19 17.80 5.40
N THR A 146 -12.48 17.72 5.72
CA THR A 146 -13.40 16.70 5.17
C THR A 146 -14.36 17.23 4.10
N TYR A 147 -14.29 18.52 3.74
CA TYR A 147 -15.29 19.14 2.86
C TYR A 147 -15.30 18.54 1.45
N ASP A 148 -14.12 18.24 0.91
CA ASP A 148 -14.02 17.60 -0.40
C ASP A 148 -14.58 16.17 -0.36
N TYR A 149 -14.38 15.44 0.74
CA TYR A 149 -15.03 14.14 0.91
C TYR A 149 -16.55 14.28 0.91
N ALA A 150 -17.09 15.22 1.69
CA ALA A 150 -18.53 15.47 1.74
C ALA A 150 -19.10 15.84 0.36
N LYS A 151 -18.32 16.54 -0.47
CA LYS A 151 -18.68 16.81 -1.88
C LYS A 151 -18.72 15.52 -2.71
N LEU A 152 -17.72 14.65 -2.59
CA LEU A 152 -17.71 13.35 -3.27
C LEU A 152 -18.88 12.47 -2.83
N GLN A 153 -19.16 12.42 -1.53
CA GLN A 153 -20.32 11.71 -0.97
C GLN A 153 -21.64 12.21 -1.59
N ARG A 154 -21.90 13.52 -1.60
CA ARG A 154 -23.10 14.08 -2.24
C ARG A 154 -23.17 13.81 -3.75
N THR A 155 -22.02 13.83 -4.42
CA THR A 155 -21.97 13.71 -5.89
C THR A 155 -22.12 12.27 -6.36
N TYR A 156 -21.51 11.32 -5.65
CA TYR A 156 -21.37 9.94 -6.10
C TYR A 156 -22.05 8.93 -5.18
N GLY A 157 -22.53 9.33 -4.00
CA GLY A 157 -23.17 8.45 -3.03
C GLY A 157 -22.20 7.46 -2.36
N ILE A 158 -20.92 7.82 -2.24
CA ILE A 158 -19.90 7.03 -1.53
C ILE A 158 -19.97 7.31 -0.02
N THR A 159 -19.60 6.33 0.80
CA THR A 159 -19.55 6.45 2.27
C THR A 159 -18.24 5.89 2.83
N SER A 160 -17.82 6.41 3.97
CA SER A 160 -16.58 6.04 4.67
C SER A 160 -16.67 6.58 6.09
N GLU A 161 -16.12 5.81 7.03
CA GLU A 161 -16.12 6.11 8.47
C GLU A 161 -14.69 6.29 8.99
N THR A 162 -13.71 6.42 8.10
CA THR A 162 -12.29 6.44 8.45
C THR A 162 -11.63 7.71 7.91
N ALA A 163 -10.95 8.43 8.80
CA ALA A 163 -10.02 9.50 8.46
C ALA A 163 -8.59 8.97 8.70
N LEU A 164 -7.76 9.00 7.66
CA LEU A 164 -6.33 8.77 7.77
C LEU A 164 -5.62 10.11 7.93
N LEU A 165 -4.71 10.18 8.90
CA LEU A 165 -3.92 11.34 9.31
C LEU A 165 -2.53 10.83 9.68
N ASP A 166 -1.75 10.40 8.69
CA ASP A 166 -0.41 9.85 8.88
C ASP A 166 0.71 10.90 8.73
#